data_AF-A0A2V9ZSR7-F1
#
_entry.id   AF-A0A2V9ZSR7-F1
#
_cell.length_a   1.000
_cell.length_b   1.000
_cell.length_c   1.000
_cell.angle_alpha   90.00
_cell.angle_beta   90.00
_cell.angle_gamma   90.00
#
_symmetry.space_group_name_H-M   'P 1'
#
loop_
_entity.id
_entity.type
_entity.pdbx_description
1 polymer ?
#
loop_
_entity_poly.entity_id
_entity_poly.type
_entity_poly.pdbx_seq_one_letter_code
_entity_poly.pdbx_strand_id
1 'polypeptide(L)' 'MSGQKKLPPDQAPLVEGKDYYLEAERMVFTADFLRRRGFCCESRCRHCPYGFGPEGLRKKLEKEKL' A
#
# COMPACT_ATOMS: atom_id res chain seq x y z
N MET A 1 -12.58 -24.45 18.02
CA MET A 1 -11.39 -23.67 17.61
C MET A 1 -11.80 -22.75 16.48
N SER A 2 -12.20 -21.52 16.81
CA SER A 2 -12.75 -20.56 15.85
C SER A 2 -11.66 -20.13 14.86
N GLY A 3 -11.61 -20.81 13.71
CA GLY A 3 -10.72 -20.47 12.61
C GLY A 3 -11.05 -19.06 12.14
N GLN A 4 -10.15 -18.12 12.39
CA GLN A 4 -10.23 -16.77 11.86
C GLN A 4 -10.08 -16.83 10.35
N LYS A 5 -11.18 -17.09 9.64
CA LYS A 5 -11.23 -17.00 8.18
C LYS A 5 -11.08 -15.53 7.83
N LYS A 6 -9.84 -15.04 7.71
CA LYS A 6 -9.56 -13.68 7.26
C LYS A 6 -10.14 -13.57 5.85
N LEU A 7 -11.16 -12.75 5.70
CA LEU A 7 -11.77 -12.46 4.41
C LEU A 7 -10.68 -11.88 3.50
N PRO A 8 -10.61 -12.29 2.23
CA PRO A 8 -9.64 -11.72 1.31
C PRO A 8 -9.95 -10.22 1.11
N PRO A 9 -8.89 -9.40 0.94
CA PRO A 9 -8.96 -7.93 0.99
C PRO A 9 -9.85 -7.30 -0.09
N ASP A 10 -10.16 -8.03 -1.15
CA ASP A 10 -11.08 -7.64 -2.22
C ASP A 10 -12.56 -7.71 -1.82
N GLN A 11 -12.89 -8.43 -0.74
CA GLN A 11 -14.27 -8.62 -0.26
C GLN A 11 -14.55 -7.90 1.06
N ALA A 12 -13.54 -7.29 1.66
CA ALA A 12 -13.69 -6.52 2.89
C ALA A 12 -14.07 -5.06 2.55
N PRO A 13 -15.06 -4.46 3.23
CA PRO A 13 -15.32 -3.04 3.10
C PRO A 13 -14.10 -2.25 3.56
N LEU A 14 -13.66 -1.30 2.74
CA LEU A 14 -12.56 -0.40 3.07
C LEU A 14 -12.95 0.48 4.26
N VAL A 15 -12.13 0.49 5.32
CA VAL A 15 -12.38 1.30 6.50
C VAL A 15 -11.55 2.59 6.46
N GLU A 16 -12.22 3.74 6.49
CA GLU A 16 -11.54 5.04 6.60
C GLU A 16 -10.78 5.13 7.94
N GLY A 17 -9.56 5.68 7.91
CA GLY A 17 -8.62 5.74 9.04
C GLY A 17 -7.82 4.46 9.29
N LYS A 18 -8.20 3.32 8.68
CA LYS A 18 -7.49 2.03 8.79
C LYS A 18 -6.85 1.62 7.48
N ASP A 19 -7.66 1.51 6.43
CA ASP A 19 -7.23 1.02 5.13
C ASP A 19 -6.92 2.17 4.17
N TYR A 20 -7.63 3.29 4.30
CA TYR A 20 -7.38 4.52 3.57
C TYR A 20 -7.79 5.73 4.40
N TYR A 21 -7.34 6.91 4.01
CA TYR A 21 -7.85 8.18 4.52
C TYR A 21 -7.98 9.16 3.37
N LEU A 22 -8.90 10.11 3.50
CA LEU A 22 -9.06 11.19 2.55
C LEU A 22 -8.15 12.35 2.97
N GLU A 23 -7.21 12.71 2.09
CA GLU A 23 -6.36 13.89 2.23
C GLU A 23 -6.77 14.89 1.17
N ALA A 24 -7.48 15.94 1.59
CA ALA A 24 -8.16 16.90 0.71
C ALA A 24 -9.10 16.19 -0.28
N GLU A 25 -8.70 16.08 -1.55
CA GLU A 25 -9.47 15.45 -2.64
C GLU A 25 -8.85 14.12 -3.09
N ARG A 26 -7.87 13.60 -2.34
CA ARG A 26 -7.13 12.39 -2.70
C ARG A 26 -7.37 11.28 -1.69
N MET A 27 -7.73 10.11 -2.20
CA MET A 27 -7.80 8.88 -1.41
C MET A 27 -6.39 8.31 -1.25
N VAL A 28 -5.88 8.31 -0.02
CA VAL A 28 -4.56 7.79 0.31
C VAL A 28 -4.71 6.47 1.04
N PHE A 29 -4.29 5.38 0.39
CA PHE A 29 -4.25 4.05 1.01
C PHE A 29 -3.08 3.92 1.97
N THR A 30 -3.33 3.24 3.09
CA THR A 30 -2.31 2.93 4.08
C THR A 30 -1.41 1.79 3.62
N ALA A 31 -0.18 1.73 4.14
CA ALA A 31 0.73 0.62 3.85
C ALA A 31 0.14 -0.75 4.24
N ASP A 32 -0.69 -0.78 5.29
CA ASP A 32 -1.30 -2.00 5.81
C ASP A 32 -2.34 -2.56 4.84
N PHE A 33 -3.18 -1.70 4.24
CA PHE A 33 -4.09 -2.08 3.17
C PHE A 33 -3.33 -2.59 1.94
N LEU A 34 -2.30 -1.87 1.50
CA LEU A 34 -1.49 -2.28 0.35
C LEU A 34 -0.79 -3.63 0.59
N ARG A 35 -0.36 -3.91 1.83
CA ARG A 35 0.20 -5.21 2.22
C ARG A 35 -0.86 -6.31 2.25
N ARG A 36 -2.05 -6.02 2.80
CA ARG A 36 -3.19 -6.96 2.82
C ARG A 36 -3.64 -7.33 1.41
N ARG A 37 -3.73 -6.34 0.51
CA ARG A 37 -4.11 -6.48 -0.91
C ARG A 37 -3.24 -7.51 -1.65
N GLY A 38 -1.99 -7.67 -1.22
CA GLY A 38 -1.11 -8.72 -1.73
C GLY A 38 -0.58 -8.49 -3.15
N PHE A 39 -0.89 -7.36 -3.81
CA PHE A 39 -0.36 -7.03 -5.13
C PHE A 39 0.08 -5.56 -5.25
N CYS A 40 1.15 -5.34 -6.02
CA CYS A 40 1.64 -4.02 -6.38
C CYS A 40 0.99 -3.55 -7.68
N CYS A 41 0.36 -2.37 -7.68
CA CYS A 41 -0.23 -1.77 -8.87
C CYS A 41 0.76 -0.91 -9.69
N GLU A 42 2.03 -0.86 -9.27
CA GLU A 42 3.12 -0.09 -9.90
C GLU A 42 2.87 1.41 -10.08
N SER A 43 1.77 1.94 -9.51
CA SER A 43 1.36 3.35 -9.61
C SER A 43 2.18 4.29 -8.73
N ARG A 44 3.35 3.86 -8.25
CA ARG A 44 4.30 4.65 -7.45
C ARG A 44 3.69 5.29 -6.19
N CYS A 45 2.87 4.53 -5.46
CA CYS A 45 2.23 5.00 -4.22
C CYS A 45 3.28 5.43 -3.17
N ARG A 46 2.99 6.50 -2.42
CA ARG A 46 3.89 7.03 -1.37
C ARG A 46 4.26 5.98 -0.30
N HIS A 47 3.30 5.16 0.11
CA HIS A 47 3.48 4.12 1.13
C HIS A 47 3.60 2.71 0.53
N CYS A 48 4.12 2.59 -0.69
CA CYS A 48 4.24 1.30 -1.37
C CYS A 48 5.19 0.37 -0.59
N PRO A 49 4.72 -0.77 -0.05
CA PRO A 49 5.58 -1.72 0.66
C PRO A 49 6.52 -2.48 -0.29
N TYR A 50 6.24 -2.48 -1.60
CA TYR A 50 7.00 -3.20 -2.62
C TYR A 50 8.21 -2.42 -3.17
N GLY A 51 8.51 -1.22 -2.66
CA GLY A 51 9.65 -0.43 -3.11
C GLY A 51 9.44 0.32 -4.44
N PHE A 52 8.23 0.28 -5.00
CA PHE A 52 7.86 1.10 -6.18
C PHE A 52 7.53 2.56 -5.82
N GLY A 53 7.53 2.90 -4.53
CA GLY A 53 7.30 4.26 -4.05
C GLY A 53 8.47 5.20 -4.38
N PRO A 54 8.27 6.51 -4.18
CA PRO A 54 9.28 7.53 -4.44
C PRO A 54 10.59 7.27 -3.68
N GLU A 55 10.53 6.69 -2.48
CA GLU A 55 11.71 6.35 -1.68
C GLU A 55 12.55 5.21 -2.30
N GLY A 56 11.90 4.16 -2.80
CA GLY A 56 12.60 3.04 -3.45
C GLY A 56 13.21 3.42 -4.80
N LEU A 57 12.53 4.30 -5.56
CA LEU A 57 13.07 4.88 -6.80
C LEU A 57 14.29 5.77 -6.54
N ARG A 58 14.28 6.58 -5.48
CA ARG A 58 15.44 7.41 -5.09
C ARG A 58 16.67 6.54 -4.80
N LYS A 59 16.53 5.45 -4.03
CA LYS A 59 17.64 4.53 -3.75
C LYS A 59 18.22 3.90 -5.02
N LYS A 60 17.37 3.58 -6.00
CA LYS A 60 17.81 2.98 -7.27
C LYS A 60 18.62 3.96 -8.10
N LEU A 61 18.17 5.22 -8.18
CA LEU A 61 18.88 6.31 -8.86
C LEU A 61 20.23 6.64 -8.20
N GLU A 62 20.28 6.60 -6.86
CA GLU A 62 21.52 6.90 -6.12
C GLU A 62 22.58 5.81 -6.33
N LYS A 63 22.15 4.54 -6.38
CA LYS A 63 23.04 3.40 -6.62
C LYS A 63 23.60 3.35 -8.04
N GLU A 64 22.92 3.95 -9.02
CA GLU A 64 23.37 3.98 -10.42
C GLU A 64 24.39 5.10 -10.69
N LYS A 65 24.53 6.05 -9.76
CA LYS A 65 25.50 7.16 -9.82
C LYS A 65 26.81 6.88 -9.07
N LEU A 66 26.96 5.70 -8.47
CA LEU A 66 28.16 5.25 -7.76
C LEU A 66 28.89 4.18 -8.57
#